data_AF-A0A9P6WZ15-F1
#
_entry.id   AF-A0A9P6WZ15-F1
#
_cell.length_a   1.000
_cell.length_b   1.000
_cell.length_c   1.000
_cell.angle_alpha   90.00
_cell.angle_beta   90.00
_cell.angle_gamma   90.00
#
_symmetry.space_group_name_H-M   'P 1'
#
loop_
_entity.id
_entity.type
_entity.pdbx_description
1 polymer ?
#
loop_
_entity_poly.entity_id
_entity_poly.type
_entity_poly.pdbx_seq_one_letter_code
_entity_poly.pdbx_strand_id
1 'polypeptide(L)'
;MPIPVIRRAIQRSVSTCTNTNQLKSLPLFDFFASSKPKVSYTLGHGAAGFAKKRRKSLIQHSASHVQIGEDAYFKRSDALGVADGIGGWSNTAGANSALYSSRLMHYANLEMDRFEDIEDSYFFQYNDADPLDILHRSYEQSLKEAKRLNILGSTTACIAILRHDELRVANIGDCGISIIRNNHYLFRSEEQQHSFNFPYQLGLLSKDQPQDAQSFTVKLEKGDIIIMATDGLYDNLFDKDILKLVSHHVQSNTIPATQHRSARVRNLQPQLLADTLANSAKEVSETKYRIDTPFQRRAMKEGLLMEGGKLDDISVIVAVVKDCEDSPDRRL
;
A
#
# COMPACT_ATOMS: atom_id res chain seq x y z
N MET A 1 38.12 45.27 58.23
CA MET A 1 36.88 45.54 57.49
C MET A 1 36.17 44.21 57.20
N PRO A 2 34.84 44.14 57.25
CA PRO A 2 34.06 42.98 57.72
C PRO A 2 33.61 41.96 56.62
N ILE A 3 33.61 40.65 57.00
CA ILE A 3 32.57 39.57 56.96
C ILE A 3 31.77 39.31 55.63
N PRO A 4 31.20 38.11 55.29
CA PRO A 4 31.34 36.68 55.73
C PRO A 4 31.57 35.65 54.57
N VAL A 5 32.25 34.51 54.75
CA VAL A 5 31.81 33.15 55.22
C VAL A 5 30.72 32.44 54.38
N ILE A 6 31.06 31.28 53.77
CA ILE A 6 30.37 29.99 53.98
C ILE A 6 31.41 28.84 53.89
N ARG A 7 31.60 28.13 55.01
CA ARG A 7 32.46 26.94 55.18
C ARG A 7 31.73 25.68 54.73
N ARG A 8 32.38 24.85 53.90
CA ARG A 8 32.03 23.43 53.74
C ARG A 8 32.84 22.62 54.76
N ALA A 9 32.16 21.89 55.65
CA ALA A 9 32.78 20.93 56.54
C ALA A 9 32.26 19.52 56.20
N ILE A 10 33.21 18.61 56.03
CA ILE A 10 33.03 17.17 55.86
C ILE A 10 32.82 16.57 57.26
N GLN A 11 31.85 15.66 57.41
CA GLN A 11 31.88 14.68 58.50
C GLN A 11 31.36 13.32 58.01
N ARG A 12 32.16 12.30 58.28
CA ARG A 12 31.90 10.87 58.07
C ARG A 12 30.80 10.38 59.00
N SER A 13 29.98 9.42 58.56
CA SER A 13 29.51 8.33 59.43
C SER A 13 29.06 7.13 58.60
N VAL A 14 29.35 5.95 59.13
CA VAL A 14 29.20 4.62 58.53
C VAL A 14 28.04 3.91 59.24
N SER A 15 27.09 3.43 58.43
CA SER A 15 26.14 2.32 58.61
C SER A 15 25.32 2.17 59.90
N THR A 16 23.98 2.10 59.72
CA THR A 16 23.10 1.10 60.35
C THR A 16 21.98 0.73 59.38
N CYS A 17 21.84 -0.56 59.10
CA CYS A 17 20.81 -1.15 58.26
C CYS A 17 19.42 -1.07 58.92
N THR A 18 18.41 -0.64 58.16
CA THR A 18 17.02 -1.05 58.39
C THR A 18 16.42 -1.50 57.06
N ASN A 19 16.19 -2.81 56.99
CA ASN A 19 15.54 -3.54 55.93
C ASN A 19 14.10 -3.02 55.75
N THR A 20 13.80 -2.37 54.63
CA THR A 20 12.42 -2.23 54.14
C THR A 20 12.39 -2.65 52.69
N ASN A 21 12.08 -3.93 52.48
CA ASN A 21 11.67 -4.48 51.19
C ASN A 21 10.42 -3.72 50.70
N GLN A 22 10.61 -2.64 49.94
CA GLN A 22 9.55 -2.13 49.08
C GLN A 22 9.46 -3.08 47.88
N LEU A 23 8.62 -4.11 48.02
CA LEU A 23 8.12 -4.89 46.90
C LEU A 23 7.52 -3.89 45.90
N LYS A 24 8.13 -3.77 44.72
CA LYS A 24 7.50 -3.09 43.58
C LYS A 24 6.17 -3.79 43.33
N SER A 25 5.06 -3.07 43.47
CA SER A 25 3.74 -3.57 43.10
C SER A 25 3.80 -4.04 41.65
N LEU A 26 3.60 -5.35 41.43
CA LEU A 26 3.38 -5.89 40.10
C LEU A 26 2.17 -5.15 39.49
N PRO A 27 2.17 -4.86 38.18
CA PRO A 27 1.02 -4.25 37.54
C PRO A 27 -0.19 -5.12 37.84
N LEU A 28 -1.20 -4.53 38.48
CA LEU A 28 -2.48 -5.17 38.70
C LEU A 28 -3.06 -5.43 37.31
N PHE A 29 -2.91 -6.64 36.80
CA PHE A 29 -3.61 -7.07 35.60
C PHE A 29 -5.09 -6.95 35.91
N ASP A 30 -5.73 -5.94 35.35
CA ASP A 30 -7.17 -5.78 35.42
C ASP A 30 -7.79 -6.88 34.55
N PHE A 31 -7.99 -8.05 35.16
CA PHE A 31 -8.52 -9.25 34.53
C PHE A 31 -9.95 -9.03 33.98
N PHE A 32 -10.61 -7.95 34.39
CA PHE A 32 -11.94 -7.52 33.95
C PHE A 32 -11.93 -6.26 33.08
N ALA A 33 -10.76 -5.74 32.69
CA ALA A 33 -10.67 -4.77 31.62
C ALA A 33 -11.06 -5.47 30.32
N SER A 34 -12.36 -5.55 30.06
CA SER A 34 -12.91 -5.86 28.76
C SER A 34 -12.34 -4.81 27.80
N SER A 35 -11.26 -5.17 27.09
CA SER A 35 -10.79 -4.39 25.97
C SER A 35 -11.97 -4.28 25.02
N LYS A 36 -12.45 -3.07 24.78
CA LYS A 36 -13.53 -2.85 23.79
C LYS A 36 -13.20 -3.66 22.55
N PRO A 37 -14.12 -4.47 22.03
CA PRO A 37 -13.82 -5.26 20.85
C PRO A 37 -13.33 -4.33 19.74
N LYS A 38 -12.15 -4.62 19.21
CA LYS A 38 -11.60 -3.84 18.10
C LYS A 38 -12.47 -4.12 16.88
N VAL A 39 -12.94 -3.07 16.23
CA VAL A 39 -13.65 -3.21 14.95
C VAL A 39 -12.69 -3.82 13.95
N SER A 40 -13.11 -4.90 13.30
CA SER A 40 -12.31 -5.57 12.28
C SER A 40 -12.98 -5.43 10.93
N TYR A 41 -12.18 -5.11 9.92
CA TYR A 41 -12.64 -4.92 8.56
C TYR A 41 -12.06 -5.97 7.62
N THR A 42 -12.68 -6.08 6.46
CA THR A 42 -12.20 -6.83 5.30
C THR A 42 -12.33 -5.99 4.03
N LEU A 43 -11.52 -6.30 3.03
CA LEU A 43 -11.46 -5.61 1.76
C LEU A 43 -12.29 -6.36 0.71
N GLY A 44 -13.43 -5.77 0.33
CA GLY A 44 -14.12 -6.18 -0.89
C GLY A 44 -13.41 -5.58 -2.08
N HIS A 45 -12.69 -6.38 -2.87
CA HIS A 45 -11.78 -5.86 -3.90
C HIS A 45 -12.12 -6.30 -5.34
N GLY A 46 -11.67 -5.50 -6.29
CA GLY A 46 -11.69 -5.77 -7.73
C GLY A 46 -10.44 -5.18 -8.39
N ALA A 47 -10.05 -5.69 -9.55
CA ALA A 47 -8.84 -5.23 -10.22
C ALA A 47 -8.96 -5.32 -11.73
N ALA A 48 -8.34 -4.37 -12.43
CA ALA A 48 -8.32 -4.28 -13.88
C ALA A 48 -6.93 -3.84 -14.35
N GLY A 49 -6.57 -4.16 -15.59
CA GLY A 49 -5.35 -3.62 -16.15
C GLY A 49 -5.12 -3.97 -17.62
N PHE A 50 -4.15 -3.27 -18.20
CA PHE A 50 -3.84 -3.29 -19.63
C PHE A 50 -2.34 -3.22 -19.85
N ALA A 51 -1.81 -4.09 -20.70
CA ALA A 51 -0.41 -4.03 -21.09
C ALA A 51 -0.19 -3.02 -22.24
N LYS A 52 0.88 -2.22 -22.19
CA LYS A 52 1.24 -1.23 -23.22
C LYS A 52 1.48 -1.82 -24.59
N LYS A 53 2.04 -3.03 -24.66
CA LYS A 53 2.33 -3.74 -25.92
C LYS A 53 1.22 -4.76 -26.23
N ARG A 54 0.34 -4.42 -27.18
CA ARG A 54 -0.77 -5.28 -27.66
C ARG A 54 -0.37 -6.63 -28.25
N ARG A 55 0.91 -6.85 -28.63
CA ARG A 55 1.31 -7.99 -29.48
C ARG A 55 1.55 -9.32 -28.76
N LYS A 56 1.55 -9.38 -27.42
CA LYS A 56 1.66 -10.62 -26.62
C LYS A 56 1.02 -10.48 -25.23
N SER A 57 -0.22 -10.03 -25.12
CA SER A 57 -0.89 -9.92 -23.81
C SER A 57 -1.22 -11.30 -23.25
N LEU A 58 -0.32 -11.88 -22.45
CA LEU A 58 -0.68 -12.93 -21.50
C LEU A 58 -0.86 -12.23 -20.17
N ILE A 59 -2.10 -11.83 -19.86
CA ILE A 59 -2.45 -11.67 -18.44
C ILE A 59 -2.22 -13.05 -17.84
N GLN A 60 -1.13 -13.20 -17.11
CA GLN A 60 -0.78 -14.48 -16.52
C GLN A 60 -1.39 -14.52 -15.14
N HIS A 61 -2.45 -15.30 -15.01
CA HIS A 61 -3.02 -15.62 -13.71
C HIS A 61 -2.21 -16.76 -13.09
N SER A 62 -1.63 -16.50 -11.93
CA SER A 62 -1.21 -17.55 -11.01
C SER A 62 -2.17 -17.60 -9.82
N ALA A 63 -2.07 -18.63 -8.99
CA ALA A 63 -2.84 -18.71 -7.75
C ALA A 63 -2.52 -17.58 -6.74
N SER A 64 -1.42 -16.84 -6.93
CA SER A 64 -0.85 -15.93 -5.92
C SER A 64 -0.73 -14.48 -6.38
N HIS A 65 -0.64 -14.24 -7.69
CA HIS A 65 -0.49 -12.91 -8.30
C HIS A 65 -0.96 -12.94 -9.75
N VAL A 66 -1.22 -11.76 -10.30
CA VAL A 66 -1.57 -11.53 -11.71
C VAL A 66 -0.53 -10.63 -12.33
N GLN A 67 -0.04 -11.00 -13.51
CA GLN A 67 0.90 -10.19 -14.29
C GLN A 67 0.17 -9.47 -15.44
N ILE A 68 0.49 -8.20 -15.68
CA ILE A 68 -0.04 -7.37 -16.77
C ILE A 68 1.11 -6.63 -17.44
N GLY A 69 1.62 -7.16 -18.56
CA GLY A 69 2.81 -6.56 -19.19
C GLY A 69 4.02 -6.69 -18.27
N GLU A 70 4.63 -5.56 -17.91
CA GLU A 70 5.70 -5.48 -16.91
C GLU A 70 5.17 -5.24 -15.48
N ASP A 71 3.88 -4.92 -15.31
CA ASP A 71 3.24 -4.83 -14.00
C ASP A 71 2.90 -6.21 -13.42
N ALA A 72 2.79 -6.26 -12.09
CA ALA A 72 2.17 -7.37 -11.38
C ALA A 72 1.39 -6.89 -10.15
N TYR A 73 0.42 -7.68 -9.71
CA TYR A 73 -0.33 -7.38 -8.50
C TYR A 73 -0.86 -8.64 -7.80
N PHE A 74 -1.16 -8.53 -6.51
CA PHE A 74 -1.95 -9.52 -5.77
C PHE A 74 -3.07 -8.83 -4.99
N LYS A 75 -4.12 -9.60 -4.65
CA LYS A 75 -5.28 -9.10 -3.90
C LYS A 75 -5.81 -10.18 -2.97
N ARG A 76 -6.00 -9.81 -1.71
CA ARG A 76 -6.57 -10.62 -0.62
C ARG A 76 -7.63 -9.80 0.10
N SER A 77 -8.42 -10.48 0.92
CA SER A 77 -9.42 -9.85 1.79
C SER A 77 -8.81 -8.97 2.89
N ASP A 78 -7.51 -9.08 3.14
CA ASP A 78 -6.79 -8.34 4.19
C ASP A 78 -5.49 -7.67 3.67
N ALA A 79 -5.10 -7.85 2.41
CA ALA A 79 -3.89 -7.23 1.88
C ALA A 79 -3.96 -7.06 0.35
N LEU A 80 -3.27 -6.04 -0.15
CA LEU A 80 -3.17 -5.70 -1.56
C LEU A 80 -1.71 -5.42 -1.89
N GLY A 81 -1.30 -5.68 -3.12
CA GLY A 81 0.01 -5.23 -3.60
C GLY A 81 0.04 -5.02 -5.10
N VAL A 82 0.79 -4.01 -5.52
CA VAL A 82 1.10 -3.71 -6.92
C VAL A 82 2.61 -3.48 -7.07
N ALA A 83 3.15 -3.82 -8.24
CA ALA A 83 4.53 -3.58 -8.62
C ALA A 83 4.59 -3.27 -10.11
N ASP A 84 5.38 -2.27 -10.49
CA ASP A 84 5.67 -1.95 -11.89
C ASP A 84 7.12 -2.32 -12.20
N GLY A 85 7.31 -3.15 -13.22
CA GLY A 85 8.63 -3.57 -13.71
C GLY A 85 9.26 -2.50 -14.59
N ILE A 86 10.44 -2.00 -14.22
CA ILE A 86 11.09 -0.88 -14.90
C ILE A 86 11.45 -1.22 -16.36
N GLY A 87 10.90 -0.47 -17.32
CA GLY A 87 11.12 -0.69 -18.76
C GLY A 87 12.54 -0.38 -19.29
N GLY A 88 13.37 0.32 -18.51
CA GLY A 88 14.75 0.68 -18.87
C GLY A 88 15.67 -0.52 -19.16
N TRP A 89 15.27 -1.72 -18.73
CA TRP A 89 15.99 -2.97 -18.97
C TRP A 89 15.76 -3.59 -20.36
N SER A 90 14.82 -3.06 -21.15
CA SER A 90 14.35 -3.68 -22.40
C SER A 90 15.43 -3.99 -23.45
N ASN A 91 16.56 -3.27 -23.45
CA ASN A 91 17.69 -3.48 -24.36
C ASN A 91 18.83 -4.33 -23.75
N THR A 92 18.68 -4.78 -22.51
CA THR A 92 19.69 -5.58 -21.80
C THR A 92 19.42 -7.07 -22.03
N ALA A 93 20.40 -7.78 -22.58
CA ALA A 93 20.29 -9.23 -22.80
C ALA A 93 20.07 -9.96 -21.46
N GLY A 94 19.04 -10.81 -21.40
CA GLY A 94 18.68 -11.56 -20.19
C GLY A 94 17.88 -10.77 -19.15
N ALA A 95 17.51 -9.52 -19.43
CA ALA A 95 16.67 -8.75 -18.52
C ALA A 95 15.18 -9.02 -18.72
N ASN A 96 14.44 -9.08 -17.61
CA ASN A 96 13.02 -9.37 -17.57
C ASN A 96 12.39 -8.72 -16.32
N SER A 97 12.10 -7.43 -16.41
CA SER A 97 11.45 -6.68 -15.31
C SER A 97 10.07 -7.22 -14.97
N ALA A 98 9.34 -7.73 -15.96
CA ALA A 98 8.04 -8.36 -15.78
C ALA A 98 8.09 -9.61 -14.90
N LEU A 99 9.15 -10.40 -14.99
CA LEU A 99 9.35 -11.50 -14.06
C LEU A 99 9.68 -10.97 -12.66
N TYR A 100 10.45 -9.90 -12.56
CA TYR A 100 10.86 -9.34 -11.26
C TYR A 100 9.67 -8.80 -10.46
N SER A 101 8.81 -7.99 -11.08
CA SER A 101 7.56 -7.50 -10.49
C SER A 101 6.64 -8.67 -10.08
N SER A 102 6.46 -9.65 -10.97
CA SER A 102 5.68 -10.85 -10.71
C SER A 102 6.19 -11.68 -9.54
N ARG A 103 7.51 -11.92 -9.45
CA ARG A 103 8.09 -12.68 -8.34
C ARG A 103 8.01 -11.92 -7.02
N LEU A 104 8.19 -10.61 -7.04
CA LEU A 104 8.03 -9.81 -5.84
C LEU A 104 6.61 -9.90 -5.28
N MET A 105 5.59 -9.76 -6.15
CA MET A 105 4.18 -9.89 -5.76
C MET A 105 3.80 -11.33 -5.36
N HIS A 106 4.36 -12.34 -6.04
CA HIS A 106 4.22 -13.74 -5.67
C HIS A 106 4.69 -14.00 -4.23
N TYR A 107 5.93 -13.61 -3.92
CA TYR A 107 6.51 -13.85 -2.61
C TYR A 107 5.88 -12.97 -1.53
N ALA A 108 5.50 -11.72 -1.86
CA ALA A 108 4.75 -10.88 -0.93
C ALA A 108 3.42 -11.54 -0.53
N ASN A 109 2.67 -12.09 -1.50
CA ASN A 109 1.42 -12.80 -1.20
C ASN A 109 1.65 -14.07 -0.38
N LEU A 110 2.70 -14.85 -0.66
CA LEU A 110 3.04 -16.05 0.13
C LEU A 110 3.48 -15.72 1.55
N GLU A 111 4.21 -14.62 1.77
CA GLU A 111 4.58 -14.18 3.12
C GLU A 111 3.35 -13.77 3.95
N MET A 112 2.25 -13.35 3.32
CA MET A 112 0.98 -13.08 4.02
C MET A 112 0.36 -14.33 4.64
N ASP A 113 0.51 -15.50 4.01
CA ASP A 113 -0.06 -16.77 4.49
C ASP A 113 0.46 -17.13 5.89
N ARG A 114 1.64 -16.61 6.28
CA ARG A 114 2.23 -16.80 7.61
C ARG A 114 1.46 -16.08 8.73
N PHE A 115 0.53 -15.20 8.38
CA PHE A 115 -0.28 -14.43 9.33
C PHE A 115 -1.77 -14.83 9.32
N GLU A 116 -2.15 -15.87 8.58
CA GLU A 116 -3.55 -16.34 8.51
C GLU A 116 -3.91 -17.38 9.58
N ASP A 117 -2.93 -18.16 10.07
CA ASP A 117 -3.19 -19.23 11.04
C ASP A 117 -3.13 -18.72 12.49
N ILE A 118 -4.28 -18.26 12.99
CA ILE A 118 -4.46 -17.77 14.38
C ILE A 118 -4.48 -18.94 15.41
N GLU A 119 -4.69 -20.19 14.96
CA GLU A 119 -4.89 -21.35 15.83
C GLU A 119 -3.60 -22.07 16.25
N ASP A 120 -2.47 -21.76 15.62
CA ASP A 120 -1.22 -22.46 15.91
C ASP A 120 -0.34 -21.61 16.84
N SER A 121 -0.08 -22.13 18.04
CA SER A 121 0.69 -21.49 19.13
C SER A 121 2.14 -21.09 18.74
N TYR A 122 2.61 -21.51 17.58
CA TYR A 122 3.91 -21.16 16.99
C TYR A 122 3.83 -20.06 15.91
N PHE A 123 2.64 -19.61 15.52
CA PHE A 123 2.42 -18.58 14.51
C PHE A 123 2.26 -17.21 15.17
N PHE A 124 3.31 -16.41 15.05
CA PHE A 124 3.41 -15.11 15.68
C PHE A 124 2.48 -14.09 15.00
N GLN A 125 1.58 -13.53 15.83
CA GLN A 125 1.22 -12.12 15.83
C GLN A 125 0.59 -11.57 14.53
N TYR A 126 -0.66 -11.95 14.23
CA TYR A 126 -1.52 -11.25 13.25
C TYR A 126 -1.37 -9.71 13.34
N ASN A 127 -1.32 -9.18 14.57
CA ASN A 127 -1.18 -7.75 14.87
C ASN A 127 0.18 -7.13 14.51
N ASP A 128 1.24 -7.92 14.39
CA ASP A 128 2.61 -7.43 14.21
C ASP A 128 3.06 -7.54 12.74
N ALA A 129 2.15 -7.87 11.83
CA ALA A 129 2.41 -7.81 10.40
C ALA A 129 2.78 -6.38 9.98
N ASP A 130 4.03 -6.21 9.53
CA ASP A 130 4.58 -4.97 8.99
C ASP A 130 4.77 -5.12 7.47
N PRO A 131 4.14 -4.29 6.63
CA PRO A 131 4.36 -4.31 5.18
C PRO A 131 5.82 -4.11 4.77
N LEU A 132 6.63 -3.40 5.57
CA LEU A 132 8.05 -3.22 5.30
C LEU A 132 8.82 -4.54 5.44
N ASP A 133 8.53 -5.32 6.49
CA ASP A 133 9.12 -6.65 6.68
C ASP A 133 8.73 -7.61 5.56
N ILE A 134 7.47 -7.54 5.10
CA ILE A 134 6.99 -8.36 4.00
C ILE A 134 7.64 -7.96 2.67
N LEU A 135 7.78 -6.65 2.42
CA LEU A 135 8.54 -6.14 1.28
C LEU A 135 10.00 -6.64 1.33
N HIS A 136 10.63 -6.59 2.50
CA HIS A 136 12.01 -7.04 2.68
C HIS A 136 12.17 -8.53 2.40
N ARG A 137 11.34 -9.38 3.01
CA ARG A 137 11.40 -10.85 2.82
C ARG A 137 11.10 -11.23 1.37
N SER A 138 10.07 -10.63 0.76
CA SER A 138 9.73 -10.88 -0.65
C SER A 138 10.83 -10.43 -1.61
N TYR A 139 11.50 -9.31 -1.32
CA TYR A 139 12.68 -8.86 -2.07
C TYR A 139 13.84 -9.84 -1.96
N GLU A 140 14.17 -10.33 -0.76
CA GLU A 140 15.25 -11.31 -0.58
C GLU A 140 15.01 -12.61 -1.36
N GLN A 141 13.77 -13.13 -1.34
CA GLN A 141 13.42 -14.33 -2.10
C GLN A 141 13.49 -14.09 -3.61
N SER A 142 12.95 -12.96 -4.07
CA SER A 142 13.02 -12.55 -5.49
C SER A 142 14.47 -12.41 -5.96
N LEU A 143 15.35 -11.83 -5.14
CA LEU A 143 16.79 -11.72 -5.42
C LEU A 143 17.47 -13.09 -5.54
N LYS A 144 17.17 -14.02 -4.62
CA LYS A 144 17.74 -15.38 -4.65
C LYS A 144 17.36 -16.10 -5.93
N GLU A 145 16.08 -16.02 -6.33
CA GLU A 145 15.61 -16.61 -7.57
C GLU A 145 16.22 -15.93 -8.80
N ALA A 146 16.24 -14.60 -8.84
CA ALA A 146 16.82 -13.83 -9.94
C ALA A 146 18.31 -14.13 -10.14
N LYS A 147 19.09 -14.24 -9.05
CA LYS A 147 20.51 -14.65 -9.10
C LYS A 147 20.67 -16.06 -9.66
N ARG A 148 19.83 -17.01 -9.21
CA ARG A 148 19.87 -18.41 -9.67
C ARG A 148 19.56 -18.54 -11.16
N LEU A 149 18.61 -17.73 -11.66
CA LEU A 149 18.19 -17.74 -13.05
C LEU A 149 19.00 -16.78 -13.95
N ASN A 150 19.93 -16.01 -13.37
CA ASN A 150 20.70 -14.96 -14.02
C ASN A 150 19.81 -13.93 -14.76
N ILE A 151 18.75 -13.49 -14.08
CA ILE A 151 17.77 -12.55 -14.62
C ILE A 151 18.03 -11.16 -14.07
N LEU A 152 18.14 -10.20 -14.97
CA LEU A 152 18.28 -8.78 -14.64
C LEU A 152 16.91 -8.11 -14.68
N GLY A 153 16.77 -7.03 -13.92
CA GLY A 153 15.52 -6.31 -13.79
C GLY A 153 15.43 -5.55 -12.48
N SER A 154 14.47 -4.65 -12.43
CA SER A 154 14.07 -3.95 -11.22
C SER A 154 12.58 -3.63 -11.29
N THR A 155 12.00 -3.32 -10.15
CA THR A 155 10.58 -3.02 -10.01
C THR A 155 10.33 -2.05 -8.87
N THR A 156 9.29 -1.24 -8.99
CA THR A 156 8.67 -0.52 -7.87
C THR A 156 7.78 -1.48 -7.08
N ALA A 157 7.33 -1.09 -5.89
CA ALA A 157 6.37 -1.90 -5.14
C ALA A 157 5.57 -1.09 -4.14
N CYS A 158 4.26 -1.33 -4.07
CA CYS A 158 3.38 -0.82 -3.03
C CYS A 158 2.62 -2.00 -2.42
N ILE A 159 2.80 -2.24 -1.12
CA ILE A 159 2.14 -3.31 -0.36
C ILE A 159 1.32 -2.66 0.74
N ALA A 160 0.05 -3.04 0.84
CA ALA A 160 -0.86 -2.61 1.90
C ALA A 160 -1.47 -3.79 2.63
N ILE A 161 -1.52 -3.69 3.96
CA ILE A 161 -2.04 -4.72 4.87
C ILE A 161 -3.07 -4.09 5.79
N LEU A 162 -4.23 -4.72 5.88
CA LEU A 162 -5.29 -4.36 6.80
C LEU A 162 -5.16 -5.17 8.09
N ARG A 163 -5.06 -4.47 9.22
CA ARG A 163 -5.13 -5.05 10.56
C ARG A 163 -6.17 -4.27 11.37
N HIS A 164 -7.29 -4.93 11.66
CA HIS A 164 -8.44 -4.30 12.31
C HIS A 164 -8.98 -3.10 11.52
N ASP A 165 -8.79 -1.89 12.04
CA ASP A 165 -9.14 -0.61 11.43
C ASP A 165 -7.94 0.11 10.81
N GLU A 166 -6.76 -0.50 10.76
CA GLU A 166 -5.53 0.13 10.28
C GLU A 166 -5.05 -0.45 8.95
N LEU A 167 -4.92 0.41 7.94
CA LEU A 167 -4.20 0.09 6.71
C LEU A 167 -2.74 0.51 6.85
N ARG A 168 -1.85 -0.47 6.92
CA ARG A 168 -0.40 -0.27 6.94
C ARG A 168 0.13 -0.42 5.53
N VAL A 169 0.96 0.50 5.08
CA VAL A 169 1.48 0.54 3.71
C VAL A 169 2.99 0.66 3.73
N ALA A 170 3.68 -0.07 2.85
CA ALA A 170 5.05 0.18 2.44
C ALA A 170 5.08 0.44 0.93
N ASN A 171 5.64 1.58 0.50
CA ASN A 171 5.72 1.97 -0.90
C ASN A 171 7.16 2.35 -1.27
N ILE A 172 7.68 1.76 -2.33
CA ILE A 172 8.96 2.13 -2.94
C ILE A 172 8.76 2.40 -4.43
N GLY A 173 9.14 3.59 -4.86
CA GLY A 173 8.93 4.07 -6.23
C GLY A 173 7.66 4.90 -6.40
N ASP A 174 7.08 4.87 -7.60
CA ASP A 174 5.96 5.71 -8.05
C ASP A 174 4.67 4.93 -8.32
N CYS A 175 4.60 3.65 -7.90
CA CYS A 175 3.32 3.07 -7.55
C CYS A 175 2.62 3.95 -6.50
N GLY A 176 1.29 3.93 -6.51
CA GLY A 176 0.51 4.79 -5.63
C GLY A 176 -0.63 4.09 -4.93
N ILE A 177 -0.98 4.61 -3.77
CA ILE A 177 -2.19 4.29 -3.04
C ILE A 177 -2.95 5.57 -2.68
N SER A 178 -4.27 5.49 -2.66
CA SER A 178 -5.13 6.57 -2.22
C SER A 178 -6.37 6.03 -1.52
N ILE A 179 -6.84 6.76 -0.52
CA ILE A 179 -8.00 6.41 0.29
C ILE A 179 -9.00 7.55 0.16
N ILE A 180 -10.20 7.22 -0.29
CA ILE A 180 -11.28 8.18 -0.54
C ILE A 180 -12.42 7.88 0.44
N ARG A 181 -12.83 8.91 1.17
CA ARG A 181 -13.96 8.90 2.09
C ARG A 181 -14.88 10.07 1.75
N ASN A 182 -16.18 9.82 1.64
CA ASN A 182 -17.17 10.86 1.33
C ASN A 182 -16.80 11.72 0.11
N ASN A 183 -16.26 11.10 -0.94
CA ASN A 183 -15.79 11.75 -2.17
C ASN A 183 -14.63 12.77 -1.99
N HIS A 184 -13.82 12.59 -0.95
CA HIS A 184 -12.60 13.37 -0.72
C HIS A 184 -11.43 12.42 -0.44
N TYR A 185 -10.21 12.81 -0.84
CA TYR A 185 -9.02 12.07 -0.45
C TYR A 185 -8.76 12.24 1.04
N LEU A 186 -8.85 11.15 1.79
CA LEU A 186 -8.33 11.04 3.14
C LEU A 186 -6.81 10.89 3.11
N PHE A 187 -6.31 10.14 2.13
CA PHE A 187 -4.90 9.89 1.94
C PHE A 187 -4.57 9.74 0.45
N ARG A 188 -3.40 10.21 0.06
CA ARG A 188 -2.80 10.03 -1.26
C ARG A 188 -1.29 9.93 -1.05
N SER A 189 -0.68 8.81 -1.46
CA SER A 189 0.77 8.67 -1.38
C SER A 189 1.47 9.64 -2.33
N GLU A 190 2.61 10.17 -1.90
CA GLU A 190 3.53 10.89 -2.77
C GLU A 190 4.42 9.89 -3.52
N GLU A 191 4.82 10.22 -4.74
CA GLU A 191 5.71 9.38 -5.53
C GLU A 191 7.16 9.49 -5.03
N GLN A 192 7.87 8.37 -4.99
CA GLN A 192 9.26 8.31 -4.59
C GLN A 192 10.17 8.18 -5.81
N GLN A 193 10.84 9.27 -6.17
CA GLN A 193 11.72 9.32 -7.35
C GLN A 193 13.07 9.97 -7.02
N HIS A 194 14.14 9.49 -7.66
CA HIS A 194 15.48 10.10 -7.59
C HIS A 194 15.56 11.34 -8.49
N SER A 195 14.88 11.28 -9.62
CA SER A 195 14.66 12.38 -10.58
C SER A 195 13.39 12.10 -11.37
N PHE A 196 12.88 13.08 -12.13
CA PHE A 196 11.68 12.90 -12.93
C PHE A 196 11.72 11.62 -13.77
N ASN A 197 10.69 10.78 -13.62
CA ASN A 197 10.54 9.50 -14.32
C ASN A 197 11.69 8.50 -14.07
N PHE A 198 12.35 8.62 -12.91
CA PHE A 198 13.37 7.68 -12.43
C PHE A 198 13.05 7.30 -10.97
N PRO A 199 12.15 6.32 -10.76
CA PRO A 199 11.69 5.94 -9.43
C PRO A 199 12.73 5.18 -8.64
N TYR A 200 12.57 5.21 -7.32
CA TYR A 200 13.18 4.24 -6.43
C TYR A 200 12.69 2.85 -6.81
N GLN A 201 13.60 1.87 -6.80
CA GLN A 201 13.31 0.57 -7.39
C GLN A 201 14.12 -0.55 -6.74
N LEU A 202 13.52 -1.71 -6.58
CA LEU A 202 14.17 -2.91 -6.06
C LEU A 202 14.62 -3.80 -7.22
N GLY A 203 15.88 -4.24 -7.19
CA GLY A 203 16.44 -5.11 -8.22
C GLY A 203 17.82 -5.62 -7.86
N LEU A 204 18.38 -6.49 -8.71
CA LEU A 204 19.71 -7.08 -8.48
C LEU A 204 20.84 -6.04 -8.51
N LEU A 205 20.70 -5.05 -9.39
CA LEU A 205 21.68 -3.98 -9.61
C LEU A 205 21.21 -2.62 -9.08
N SER A 206 20.07 -2.59 -8.39
CA SER A 206 19.61 -1.36 -7.75
C SER A 206 20.45 -1.05 -6.52
N LYS A 207 20.61 0.23 -6.24
CA LYS A 207 21.20 0.71 -4.99
C LYS A 207 20.16 0.79 -3.87
N ASP A 208 18.90 0.98 -4.23
CA ASP A 208 17.80 1.13 -3.27
C ASP A 208 17.53 -0.20 -2.58
N GLN A 209 17.15 -0.11 -1.32
CA GLN A 209 16.83 -1.23 -0.45
C GLN A 209 15.39 -1.10 0.06
N PRO A 210 14.77 -2.19 0.53
CA PRO A 210 13.43 -2.12 1.10
C PRO A 210 13.30 -1.08 2.22
N GLN A 211 14.37 -0.86 3.00
CA GLN A 211 14.41 0.15 4.06
C GLN A 211 14.26 1.60 3.57
N ASP A 212 14.49 1.84 2.27
CA ASP A 212 14.25 3.15 1.66
C ASP A 212 12.77 3.39 1.35
N ALA A 213 11.91 2.36 1.48
CA ALA A 213 10.48 2.49 1.25
C ALA A 213 9.82 3.47 2.25
N GLN A 214 8.82 4.20 1.76
CA GLN A 214 7.96 5.01 2.62
C GLN A 214 6.94 4.12 3.33
N SER A 215 6.77 4.32 4.64
CA SER A 215 5.80 3.60 5.44
C SER A 215 4.69 4.52 5.94
N PHE A 216 3.45 4.06 5.82
CA PHE A 216 2.27 4.80 6.24
C PHE A 216 1.32 3.91 7.04
N THR A 217 0.58 4.48 7.97
CA THR A 217 -0.54 3.81 8.64
C THR A 217 -1.73 4.74 8.65
N VAL A 218 -2.85 4.28 8.10
CA VAL A 218 -4.08 5.08 7.97
C VAL A 218 -5.24 4.33 8.60
N LYS A 219 -6.00 5.02 9.46
CA LYS A 219 -7.23 4.47 10.03
C LYS A 219 -8.37 4.52 9.03
N LEU A 220 -8.99 3.37 8.82
CA LEU A 220 -10.09 3.17 7.90
C LEU A 220 -11.43 3.17 8.62
N GLU A 221 -12.46 3.50 7.87
CA GLU A 221 -13.85 3.33 8.24
C GLU A 221 -14.57 2.50 7.19
N LYS A 222 -15.66 1.84 7.60
CA LYS A 222 -16.54 1.13 6.69
C LYS A 222 -16.99 2.05 5.54
N GLY A 223 -16.86 1.55 4.31
CA GLY A 223 -17.23 2.28 3.10
C GLY A 223 -16.12 3.13 2.49
N ASP A 224 -14.96 3.24 3.14
CA ASP A 224 -13.77 3.82 2.51
C ASP A 224 -13.41 3.06 1.24
N ILE A 225 -12.99 3.82 0.22
CA ILE A 225 -12.56 3.30 -1.08
C ILE A 225 -11.05 3.47 -1.18
N ILE A 226 -10.35 2.35 -1.27
CA ILE A 226 -8.91 2.30 -1.48
C ILE A 226 -8.68 2.07 -2.98
N ILE A 227 -7.85 2.91 -3.58
CA ILE A 227 -7.34 2.72 -4.94
C ILE A 227 -5.83 2.55 -4.83
N MET A 228 -5.32 1.41 -5.27
CA MET A 228 -3.90 1.12 -5.39
C MET A 228 -3.59 0.83 -6.85
N ALA A 229 -2.59 1.50 -7.42
CA ALA A 229 -2.30 1.38 -8.84
C ALA A 229 -0.83 1.67 -9.16
N THR A 230 -0.40 1.20 -10.33
CA THR A 230 0.87 1.60 -10.95
C THR A 230 0.78 3.03 -11.49
N ASP A 231 1.94 3.59 -11.85
CA ASP A 231 2.04 4.95 -12.38
C ASP A 231 1.21 5.15 -13.67
N GLY A 232 0.97 4.08 -14.45
CA GLY A 232 0.10 4.09 -15.63
C GLY A 232 -1.31 4.67 -15.40
N LEU A 233 -1.86 4.57 -14.18
CA LEU A 233 -3.08 5.30 -13.80
C LEU A 233 -2.79 6.78 -13.51
N TYR A 234 -1.85 7.04 -12.61
CA TYR A 234 -1.62 8.35 -12.00
C TYR A 234 -0.89 9.34 -12.91
N ASP A 235 -0.16 8.85 -13.91
CA ASP A 235 0.45 9.65 -14.97
C ASP A 235 -0.57 10.16 -15.98
N ASN A 236 -1.69 9.44 -16.13
CA ASN A 236 -2.69 9.69 -17.16
C ASN A 236 -3.97 10.35 -16.61
N LEU A 237 -4.36 10.11 -15.36
CA LEU A 237 -5.56 10.72 -14.76
C LEU A 237 -5.22 11.67 -13.62
N PHE A 238 -5.78 12.87 -13.63
CA PHE A 238 -5.72 13.76 -12.47
C PHE A 238 -6.61 13.24 -11.33
N ASP A 239 -6.21 13.56 -10.10
CA ASP A 239 -6.98 13.30 -8.87
C ASP A 239 -8.45 13.76 -8.97
N LYS A 240 -8.69 14.94 -9.56
CA LYS A 240 -10.05 15.47 -9.79
C LYS A 240 -10.89 14.57 -10.70
N ASP A 241 -10.27 13.90 -11.67
CA ASP A 241 -10.96 13.06 -12.64
C ASP A 241 -11.20 11.67 -12.04
N ILE A 242 -10.25 11.15 -11.27
CA ILE A 242 -10.44 9.97 -10.41
C ILE A 242 -11.62 10.18 -9.45
N LEU A 243 -11.66 11.29 -8.71
CA LEU A 243 -12.78 11.60 -7.79
C LEU A 243 -14.13 11.69 -8.52
N LYS A 244 -14.18 12.25 -9.73
CA LYS A 244 -15.42 12.26 -10.53
C LYS A 244 -15.89 10.84 -10.86
N LEU A 245 -14.97 9.96 -11.27
CA LEU A 245 -15.32 8.56 -11.59
C LEU A 245 -15.81 7.82 -10.34
N VAL A 246 -15.15 8.01 -9.19
CA VAL A 246 -15.58 7.45 -7.91
C VAL A 246 -16.95 8.00 -7.51
N SER A 247 -17.16 9.31 -7.59
CA SER A 247 -18.44 9.97 -7.29
C SER A 247 -19.57 9.39 -8.14
N HIS A 248 -19.38 9.25 -9.45
CA HIS A 248 -20.39 8.66 -10.33
C HIS A 248 -20.69 7.20 -9.97
N HIS A 249 -19.66 6.42 -9.64
CA HIS A 249 -19.83 5.03 -9.21
C HIS A 249 -20.60 4.92 -7.89
N VAL A 250 -20.32 5.79 -6.91
CA VAL A 250 -21.05 5.83 -5.64
C VAL A 250 -22.49 6.27 -5.86
N GLN A 251 -22.72 7.31 -6.66
CA GLN A 251 -24.06 7.83 -6.95
C GLN A 251 -24.95 6.80 -7.67
N SER A 252 -24.41 6.09 -8.68
CA SER A 252 -25.16 5.06 -9.41
C SER A 252 -25.54 3.87 -8.53
N ASN A 253 -24.80 3.65 -7.45
CA ASN A 253 -25.07 2.63 -6.45
C ASN A 253 -25.78 3.17 -5.19
N THR A 254 -26.20 4.44 -5.17
CA THR A 254 -26.90 5.03 -4.03
C THR A 254 -28.41 5.04 -4.26
N ILE A 255 -29.16 4.54 -3.27
CA ILE A 255 -30.61 4.70 -3.23
C ILE A 255 -30.90 6.11 -2.71
N PRO A 256 -31.62 6.96 -3.46
CA PRO A 256 -31.97 8.30 -3.02
C PRO A 256 -32.76 8.28 -1.71
N ALA A 257 -32.60 9.34 -0.92
CA ALA A 257 -33.42 9.52 0.28
C ALA A 257 -34.90 9.66 -0.11
N THR A 258 -35.78 9.10 0.72
CA THR A 258 -37.22 9.34 0.67
C THR A 258 -37.66 10.06 1.94
N GLN A 259 -38.90 10.57 1.99
CA GLN A 259 -39.44 11.27 3.16
C GLN A 259 -39.31 10.47 4.48
N HIS A 260 -39.14 9.14 4.40
CA HIS A 260 -39.05 8.25 5.55
C HIS A 260 -37.71 7.52 5.69
N ARG A 261 -36.75 7.69 4.76
CA ARG A 261 -35.47 6.97 4.79
C ARG A 261 -34.33 7.82 4.23
N SER A 262 -33.23 7.90 4.98
CA SER A 262 -31.98 8.50 4.51
C SER A 262 -31.44 7.77 3.27
N ALA A 263 -30.68 8.48 2.45
CA ALA A 263 -29.96 7.88 1.33
C ALA A 263 -29.05 6.77 1.84
N ARG A 264 -28.98 5.65 1.10
CA ARG A 264 -28.15 4.51 1.46
C ARG A 264 -27.39 4.03 0.23
N VAL A 265 -26.08 3.89 0.39
CA VAL A 265 -25.23 3.26 -0.62
C VAL A 265 -25.50 1.74 -0.61
N ARG A 266 -25.77 1.16 -1.79
CA ARG A 266 -25.85 -0.29 -2.00
C ARG A 266 -24.45 -0.91 -1.89
N ASN A 267 -24.35 -2.21 -2.15
CA ASN A 267 -23.06 -2.87 -2.26
C ASN A 267 -22.29 -2.27 -3.44
N LEU A 268 -21.28 -1.44 -3.14
CA LEU A 268 -20.35 -0.92 -4.13
C LEU A 268 -19.68 -2.08 -4.87
N GLN A 269 -19.51 -1.93 -6.18
CA GLN A 269 -18.92 -2.96 -7.04
C GLN A 269 -17.47 -2.56 -7.37
N PRO A 270 -16.49 -2.94 -6.53
CA PRO A 270 -15.09 -2.52 -6.70
C PRO A 270 -14.51 -2.93 -8.06
N GLN A 271 -14.92 -4.08 -8.61
CA GLN A 271 -14.50 -4.53 -9.93
C GLN A 271 -14.90 -3.55 -11.03
N LEU A 272 -16.16 -3.11 -11.05
CA LEU A 272 -16.65 -2.17 -12.06
C LEU A 272 -15.94 -0.80 -11.94
N LEU A 273 -15.62 -0.35 -10.73
CA LEU A 273 -14.85 0.87 -10.52
C LEU A 273 -13.40 0.71 -10.99
N ALA A 274 -12.76 -0.43 -10.72
CA ALA A 274 -11.41 -0.73 -11.23
C ALA A 274 -11.39 -0.73 -12.77
N ASP A 275 -12.37 -1.39 -13.40
CA ASP A 275 -12.52 -1.41 -14.86
C ASP A 275 -12.70 0.01 -15.41
N THR A 276 -13.53 0.84 -14.77
CA THR A 276 -13.79 2.22 -15.20
C THR A 276 -12.52 3.08 -15.13
N LEU A 277 -11.78 2.99 -14.02
CA LEU A 277 -10.53 3.73 -13.82
C LEU A 277 -9.45 3.30 -14.83
N ALA A 278 -9.23 2.00 -14.98
CA ALA A 278 -8.23 1.46 -15.88
C ALA A 278 -8.56 1.78 -17.36
N ASN A 279 -9.83 1.68 -17.77
CA ASN A 279 -10.24 2.05 -19.14
C ASN A 279 -10.03 3.54 -19.41
N SER A 280 -10.42 4.41 -18.47
CA SER A 280 -10.22 5.86 -18.62
C SER A 280 -8.73 6.21 -18.70
N ALA A 281 -7.89 5.61 -17.86
CA ALA A 281 -6.44 5.78 -17.93
C ALA A 281 -5.87 5.30 -19.27
N LYS A 282 -6.33 4.14 -19.75
CA LYS A 282 -5.91 3.59 -21.04
C LYS A 282 -6.26 4.52 -22.20
N GLU A 283 -7.50 5.00 -22.27
CA GLU A 283 -7.94 5.94 -23.31
C GLU A 283 -7.07 7.20 -23.35
N VAL A 284 -6.76 7.75 -22.17
CA VAL A 284 -5.86 8.90 -22.03
C VAL A 284 -4.43 8.54 -22.45
N SER A 285 -3.90 7.39 -22.01
CA SER A 285 -2.54 6.93 -22.35
C SER A 285 -2.31 6.72 -23.85
N GLU A 286 -3.34 6.27 -24.59
CA GLU A 286 -3.27 6.01 -26.03
C GLU A 286 -3.50 7.28 -26.87
N THR A 287 -3.89 8.39 -26.24
CA THR A 287 -4.19 9.66 -26.91
C THR A 287 -2.93 10.42 -27.30
N LYS A 288 -2.76 10.67 -28.60
CA LYS A 288 -1.64 11.45 -29.18
C LYS A 288 -1.92 12.95 -29.32
N TYR A 289 -3.15 13.38 -29.06
CA TYR A 289 -3.52 14.79 -29.13
C TYR A 289 -2.96 15.57 -27.94
N ARG A 290 -2.85 16.90 -28.07
CA ARG A 290 -2.49 17.80 -26.95
C ARG A 290 -3.57 17.79 -25.88
N ILE A 291 -3.50 16.80 -25.01
CA ILE A 291 -4.24 16.74 -23.76
C ILE A 291 -3.29 17.01 -22.61
N ASP A 292 -3.79 17.69 -21.58
CA ASP A 292 -3.07 17.83 -20.32
C ASP A 292 -3.20 16.51 -19.55
N THR A 293 -2.07 15.95 -19.15
CA THR A 293 -2.00 14.81 -18.21
C THR A 293 -1.08 15.17 -17.04
N PRO A 294 -1.22 14.50 -15.88
CA PRO A 294 -0.28 14.66 -14.78
C PRO A 294 1.19 14.52 -15.22
N PHE A 295 1.50 13.46 -15.98
CA PHE A 295 2.85 13.21 -16.47
C PHE A 295 3.34 14.33 -17.39
N GLN A 296 2.52 14.74 -18.37
CA GLN A 296 2.87 15.79 -19.30
C GLN A 296 3.14 17.12 -18.59
N ARG A 297 2.35 17.48 -17.57
CA ARG A 297 2.58 18.70 -16.78
C ARG A 297 3.87 18.63 -15.97
N ARG A 298 4.22 17.46 -15.43
CA ARG A 298 5.50 17.24 -14.75
C ARG A 298 6.67 17.33 -15.73
N ALA A 299 6.59 16.68 -16.89
CA ALA A 299 7.60 16.75 -17.93
C ALA A 299 7.87 18.20 -18.38
N MET A 300 6.82 19.01 -18.55
CA MET A 300 6.98 20.42 -18.91
C MET A 300 7.69 21.25 -17.84
N LYS A 301 7.48 20.96 -16.55
CA LYS A 301 8.20 21.63 -15.45
C LYS A 301 9.70 21.32 -15.47
N GLU A 302 10.06 20.13 -15.93
CA GLU A 302 11.45 19.70 -16.17
C GLU A 302 12.03 20.21 -17.50
N GLY A 303 11.27 21.00 -18.26
CA GLY A 303 11.68 21.53 -19.57
C GLY A 303 11.60 20.51 -20.71
N LEU A 304 10.93 19.37 -20.51
CA LEU A 304 10.72 18.35 -21.54
C LEU A 304 9.41 18.59 -22.29
N LEU A 305 9.50 18.63 -23.62
CA LEU A 305 8.31 18.75 -24.46
C LEU A 305 7.68 17.36 -24.66
N MET A 306 6.56 17.14 -23.98
CA MET A 306 5.70 15.96 -24.10
C MET A 306 4.32 16.38 -24.60
N GLU A 307 3.76 15.63 -25.54
CA GLU A 307 2.38 15.81 -26.02
C GLU A 307 1.60 14.51 -25.82
N GLY A 308 0.38 14.60 -25.29
CA GLY A 308 -0.50 13.45 -25.08
C GLY A 308 -0.29 12.69 -23.77
N GLY A 309 -0.86 11.49 -23.71
CA GLY A 309 -0.71 10.58 -22.58
C GLY A 309 0.63 9.85 -22.56
N LYS A 310 0.96 9.27 -21.40
CA LYS A 310 2.12 8.38 -21.25
C LYS A 310 1.64 6.94 -21.50
N LEU A 311 2.12 6.34 -22.59
CA LEU A 311 1.80 4.95 -22.93
C LEU A 311 2.54 4.02 -21.96
N ASP A 312 1.82 3.38 -21.05
CA ASP A 312 2.40 2.47 -20.05
C ASP A 312 1.53 1.26 -19.75
N ASP A 313 2.11 0.30 -19.03
CA ASP A 313 1.34 -0.78 -18.39
C ASP A 313 0.45 -0.15 -17.30
N ILE A 314 -0.79 -0.61 -17.18
CA ILE A 314 -1.78 -0.05 -16.27
C ILE A 314 -2.32 -1.17 -15.41
N SER A 315 -2.15 -1.08 -14.10
CA SER A 315 -2.75 -1.99 -13.13
C SER A 315 -3.46 -1.20 -12.03
N VAL A 316 -4.75 -1.47 -11.83
CA VAL A 316 -5.58 -0.77 -10.85
C VAL A 316 -6.29 -1.80 -9.99
N ILE A 317 -6.07 -1.73 -8.68
CA ILE A 317 -6.85 -2.41 -7.65
C ILE A 317 -7.75 -1.38 -6.97
N VAL A 318 -9.02 -1.71 -6.85
CA VAL A 318 -9.97 -0.98 -6.01
C VAL A 318 -10.45 -1.90 -4.91
N ALA A 319 -10.42 -1.43 -3.67
CA ALA A 319 -11.00 -2.12 -2.53
C ALA A 319 -11.98 -1.21 -1.78
N VAL A 320 -13.06 -1.81 -1.27
CA VAL A 320 -14.04 -1.13 -0.42
C VAL A 320 -14.01 -1.80 0.94
N VAL A 321 -13.84 -0.99 1.98
CA VAL A 321 -13.78 -1.44 3.38
C VAL A 321 -15.15 -1.91 3.83
N LYS A 322 -15.24 -3.16 4.31
CA LYS A 322 -16.46 -3.82 4.78
C LYS A 322 -16.26 -4.35 6.18
N ASP A 323 -17.34 -4.47 6.95
CA ASP A 323 -17.29 -5.14 8.25
C ASP A 323 -16.90 -6.61 8.06
N CYS A 324 -15.91 -7.07 8.84
CA CYS A 324 -15.62 -8.49 8.96
C CYS A 324 -16.86 -9.22 9.51
N GLU A 325 -17.14 -10.44 9.04
CA GLU A 325 -18.34 -11.18 9.46
C GLU A 325 -18.35 -11.51 10.96
N ASP A 326 -17.18 -11.54 11.60
CA ASP A 326 -16.99 -11.72 13.05
C ASP A 326 -17.00 -10.41 13.85
N SER A 327 -17.32 -9.27 13.23
CA SER A 327 -17.43 -8.01 13.96
C SER A 327 -18.61 -8.07 14.96
N PRO A 328 -18.38 -7.77 16.26
CA PRO A 328 -19.39 -7.94 17.32
C PRO A 328 -20.67 -7.14 17.09
N ASP A 329 -20.61 -6.06 16.32
CA ASP A 329 -21.76 -5.20 16.00
C ASP A 329 -22.83 -5.87 15.11
N ARG A 330 -22.55 -7.04 14.49
CA ARG A 330 -23.56 -7.77 13.69
C ARG A 330 -24.52 -8.64 14.51
N ARG A 331 -24.26 -8.85 15.82
CA ARG A 331 -25.10 -9.71 16.68
C ARG A 331 -26.15 -8.94 17.51
N LEU A 332 -26.42 -7.67 17.18
CA LEU A 332 -27.42 -6.83 17.87
C LEU A 332 -28.66 -6.57 17.00
#